data_AF-A0A260YWE7-F1
#
_entry.id   AF-A0A260YWE7-F1
#
_cell.length_a   1.000
_cell.length_b   1.000
_cell.length_c   1.000
_cell.angle_alpha   90.00
_cell.angle_beta   90.00
_cell.angle_gamma   90.00
#
_symmetry.space_group_name_H-M   'P 1'
#
loop_
_entity.id
_entity.type
_entity.pdbx_description
1 polymer ?
#
loop_
_entity_poly.entity_id
_entity_poly.type
_entity_poly.pdbx_seq_one_letter_code
_entity_poly.pdbx_strand_id
1 'polypeptide(L)'
;LFKYAGVHYCDARWIRLEHLLSIKNNGVIKLGKNNLTIPDINKFLHHWMNSEYDLFDCMTIDIVKGATVDLNVLFRGITVLIGSLA
;
A
#
# COMPACT_ATOMS: atom_id res chain seq x y z
N LEU A 1 -3.54 7.05 -12.95
CA LEU A 1 -3.20 8.05 -11.91
C LEU A 1 -1.70 8.15 -11.68
N PHE A 2 -1.01 7.02 -11.65
CA PHE A 2 0.43 6.94 -11.49
C PHE A 2 1.09 6.80 -12.86
N LYS A 3 1.29 7.93 -13.56
CA LYS A 3 1.75 7.96 -14.97
C LYS A 3 3.26 8.19 -15.12
N TYR A 4 3.96 8.51 -14.05
CA TYR A 4 5.38 8.81 -14.05
C TYR A 4 6.16 7.71 -13.33
N ALA A 5 7.45 7.58 -13.63
CA ALA A 5 8.35 6.64 -12.97
C ALA A 5 8.47 6.89 -11.45
N GLY A 6 8.16 8.11 -10.99
CA GLY A 6 8.07 8.43 -9.57
C GLY A 6 6.89 9.33 -9.29
N VAL A 7 6.10 9.01 -8.27
CA VAL A 7 4.96 9.79 -7.82
C VAL A 7 5.04 9.96 -6.31
N HIS A 8 5.06 11.21 -5.86
CA HIS A 8 5.06 11.56 -4.45
C HIS A 8 3.92 12.54 -4.15
N TYR A 9 2.96 12.09 -3.35
CA TYR A 9 1.87 12.92 -2.86
C TYR A 9 2.02 13.15 -1.36
N CYS A 10 2.42 14.37 -0.96
CA CYS A 10 2.48 14.74 0.47
C CYS A 10 1.09 14.70 1.13
N ASP A 11 0.06 15.14 0.39
CA ASP A 11 -1.35 14.99 0.76
C ASP A 11 -2.05 14.08 -0.26
N ALA A 12 -2.30 12.85 0.18
CA ALA A 12 -2.90 11.76 -0.56
C ALA A 12 -4.30 11.42 -0.04
N ARG A 13 -4.97 12.31 0.72
CA ARG A 13 -6.31 12.04 1.29
C ARG A 13 -7.43 11.83 0.26
N TRP A 14 -7.18 12.23 -0.99
CA TRP A 14 -8.06 11.99 -2.13
C TRP A 14 -7.82 10.63 -2.80
N ILE A 15 -6.73 9.92 -2.45
CA ILE A 15 -6.48 8.55 -2.87
C ILE A 15 -7.49 7.63 -2.17
N ARG A 16 -8.06 6.72 -2.95
CA ARG A 16 -9.03 5.71 -2.52
C ARG A 16 -8.54 4.35 -2.98
N LEU A 17 -9.13 3.29 -2.43
CA LEU A 17 -8.75 1.91 -2.76
C LEU A 17 -8.78 1.65 -4.27
N GLU A 18 -9.80 2.12 -5.01
CA GLU A 18 -9.89 1.91 -6.45
C GLU A 18 -8.72 2.53 -7.23
N HIS A 19 -8.10 3.59 -6.71
CA HIS A 19 -6.90 4.16 -7.31
C HIS A 19 -5.71 3.20 -7.15
N LEU A 20 -5.54 2.58 -5.98
CA LEU A 20 -4.49 1.59 -5.73
C LEU A 20 -4.64 0.35 -6.62
N LEU A 21 -5.88 -0.14 -6.76
CA LEU A 21 -6.21 -1.29 -7.62
C LEU A 21 -6.04 -1.01 -9.12
N SER A 22 -5.82 0.26 -9.50
CA SER A 22 -5.59 0.68 -10.88
C SER A 22 -4.11 0.88 -11.22
N ILE A 23 -3.21 0.69 -10.25
CA ILE A 23 -1.76 0.80 -10.47
C ILE A 23 -1.34 -0.25 -11.48
N LYS A 24 -0.53 0.15 -12.48
CA LYS A 24 0.11 -0.74 -13.45
C LYS A 24 1.42 -0.11 -13.89
N ASN A 25 2.50 -0.90 -13.91
CA ASN A 25 3.81 -0.51 -14.46
C ASN A 25 4.29 0.87 -13.97
N ASN A 26 4.47 1.01 -12.66
CA ASN A 26 5.00 2.23 -12.06
C ASN A 26 6.40 2.00 -11.46
N GLY A 27 7.15 3.08 -11.18
CA GLY A 27 8.40 2.94 -10.43
C GLY A 27 8.15 3.12 -8.94
N VAL A 28 8.35 4.33 -8.43
CA VAL A 28 8.24 4.64 -7.00
C VAL A 28 6.96 5.41 -6.68
N ILE A 29 6.13 4.90 -5.77
CA ILE A 29 4.93 5.59 -5.28
C ILE A 29 5.08 5.91 -3.79
N LYS A 30 4.93 7.18 -3.42
CA LYS A 30 4.92 7.64 -2.03
C LYS A 30 3.61 8.36 -1.72
N LEU A 31 2.84 7.80 -0.80
CA LEU A 31 1.61 8.38 -0.28
C LEU A 31 1.85 8.84 1.15
N GLY A 32 1.92 10.16 1.33
CA GLY A 32 2.01 10.79 2.65
C GLY A 32 0.67 10.72 3.39
N LYS A 33 0.18 11.86 3.89
CA LYS A 33 -1.08 11.93 4.62
C LYS A 33 -2.22 11.36 3.78
N ASN A 34 -2.81 10.24 4.19
CA ASN A 34 -3.85 9.54 3.45
C ASN A 34 -5.00 9.11 4.38
N ASN A 35 -6.10 8.67 3.78
CA ASN A 35 -7.29 8.18 4.48
C ASN A 35 -7.48 6.65 4.29
N LEU A 36 -6.45 5.93 3.85
CA LEU A 36 -6.54 4.49 3.62
C LEU A 36 -6.68 3.77 4.97
N THR A 37 -7.67 2.89 5.06
CA THR A 37 -7.85 2.07 6.26
C THR A 37 -6.96 0.83 6.18
N ILE A 38 -6.66 0.20 7.33
CA ILE A 38 -5.93 -1.08 7.35
C ILE A 38 -6.63 -2.16 6.50
N PRO A 39 -7.98 -2.29 6.52
CA PRO A 39 -8.69 -3.14 5.57
C PRO A 39 -8.49 -2.79 4.08
N ASP A 40 -8.38 -1.51 3.72
CA ASP A 40 -8.09 -1.11 2.33
C ASP A 40 -6.68 -1.55 1.93
N ILE A 41 -5.70 -1.37 2.82
CA ILE A 41 -4.33 -1.82 2.59
C ILE A 41 -4.28 -3.35 2.46
N ASN A 42 -4.98 -4.10 3.33
CA ASN A 42 -5.09 -5.55 3.21
C ASN A 42 -5.66 -5.99 1.85
N LYS A 43 -6.75 -5.37 1.39
CA LYS A 43 -7.32 -5.64 0.05
C LYS A 43 -6.33 -5.33 -1.07
N PHE A 44 -5.60 -4.22 -0.95
CA PHE A 44 -4.57 -3.86 -1.92
C PHE A 44 -3.40 -4.86 -1.93
N LEU A 45 -2.94 -5.34 -0.78
CA LEU A 45 -1.90 -6.38 -0.69
C LEU A 45 -2.34 -7.67 -1.40
N HIS A 46 -3.58 -8.11 -1.19
CA HIS A 46 -4.14 -9.26 -1.92
C HIS A 46 -4.16 -9.03 -3.43
N HIS A 47 -4.56 -7.85 -3.88
CA HIS A 47 -4.54 -7.52 -5.31
C HIS A 47 -3.11 -7.56 -5.87
N TRP A 48 -2.15 -6.95 -5.17
CA TRP A 48 -0.75 -6.94 -5.57
C TRP A 48 -0.16 -8.35 -5.65
N MET A 49 -0.36 -9.19 -4.62
CA MET A 49 0.14 -10.57 -4.59
C MET A 49 -0.44 -11.46 -5.69
N ASN A 50 -1.67 -11.19 -6.14
CA ASN A 50 -2.36 -11.97 -7.17
C ASN A 50 -2.26 -11.34 -8.58
N SER A 51 -1.48 -10.27 -8.74
CA SER A 51 -1.32 -9.63 -10.05
C SER A 51 -0.33 -10.41 -10.91
N GLU A 52 -0.69 -10.63 -12.18
CA GLU A 52 0.20 -11.29 -13.16
C GLU A 52 1.44 -10.46 -13.52
N TYR A 53 1.39 -9.15 -13.27
CA TYR A 53 2.42 -8.19 -13.62
C TYR A 53 2.83 -7.37 -12.41
N ASP A 54 4.07 -6.89 -12.43
CA ASP A 54 4.56 -5.94 -11.45
C ASP A 54 3.75 -4.63 -11.51
N LEU A 55 3.21 -4.23 -10.35
CA LEU A 55 2.42 -3.01 -10.24
C LEU A 55 3.34 -1.79 -10.09
N PHE A 56 4.41 -1.93 -9.30
CA PHE A 56 5.37 -0.88 -8.99
C PHE A 56 6.72 -1.46 -8.54
N ASP A 57 7.81 -0.71 -8.67
CA ASP A 57 9.13 -1.07 -8.10
C ASP A 57 9.17 -0.91 -6.58
N CYS A 58 8.61 0.20 -6.07
CA CYS A 58 8.57 0.48 -4.64
C CYS A 58 7.35 1.32 -4.26
N MET A 59 6.71 1.00 -3.14
CA MET A 59 5.63 1.78 -2.57
C MET A 59 5.85 2.09 -1.10
N THR A 60 5.55 3.32 -0.69
CA THR A 60 5.48 3.76 0.71
C THR A 60 4.11 4.38 0.96
N ILE A 61 3.46 3.95 2.04
CA ILE A 61 2.20 4.51 2.53
C ILE A 61 2.42 4.91 3.98
N ASP A 62 2.30 6.19 4.28
CA ASP A 62 2.42 6.68 5.65
C ASP A 62 1.20 6.24 6.47
N ILE A 63 1.45 5.72 7.65
CA ILE A 63 0.39 5.45 8.64
C ILE A 63 0.36 6.63 9.59
N VAL A 64 -0.84 7.07 9.97
CA VAL A 64 -1.03 8.19 10.89
C VAL A 64 -0.18 7.97 12.14
N LYS A 65 0.64 8.97 12.50
CA LYS A 65 1.52 8.91 13.66
C LYS A 65 0.70 8.60 14.92
N GLY A 66 1.08 7.56 15.65
CA GLY A 66 0.41 7.12 16.87
C GLY A 66 -0.79 6.18 16.65
N ALA A 67 -1.14 5.84 15.41
CA ALA A 67 -2.10 4.78 15.15
C ALA A 67 -1.48 3.41 15.45
N THR A 68 -2.18 2.59 16.22
CA THR A 68 -1.84 1.17 16.37
C THR A 68 -2.24 0.43 15.10
N VAL A 69 -1.30 -0.27 14.49
CA VAL A 69 -1.56 -1.13 13.33
C VAL A 69 -1.88 -2.53 13.85
N ASP A 70 -3.12 -2.97 13.68
CA ASP A 70 -3.48 -4.35 13.93
C ASP A 70 -2.93 -5.23 12.79
N LEU A 71 -1.80 -5.91 13.06
CA LEU A 71 -1.15 -6.79 12.10
C LEU A 71 -2.04 -7.99 11.70
N ASN A 72 -2.97 -8.42 12.57
CA ASN A 72 -3.91 -9.50 12.24
C ASN A 72 -4.91 -9.05 11.18
N VAL A 73 -5.28 -7.76 11.15
CA VAL A 73 -6.15 -7.19 10.12
C VAL A 73 -5.34 -6.88 8.86
N LEU A 74 -4.14 -6.31 9.01
CA LEU A 74 -3.28 -5.95 7.87
C LEU A 74 -2.89 -7.16 7.04
N PHE A 75 -2.47 -8.25 7.69
CA PHE A 75 -1.97 -9.46 7.02
C PHE A 75 -2.99 -10.60 7.01
N ARG A 76 -4.27 -10.30 7.22
CA ARG A 76 -5.32 -11.31 7.18
C ARG A 76 -5.31 -12.06 5.84
N GLY A 77 -5.17 -13.38 5.91
CA GLY A 77 -5.11 -14.26 4.73
C GLY A 77 -3.79 -14.20 3.96
N ILE A 78 -2.76 -13.54 4.49
CA ILE A 78 -1.42 -13.45 3.91
C ILE A 78 -0.46 -14.19 4.82
N THR A 79 0.34 -15.10 4.25
CA THR A 79 1.44 -15.73 4.99
C THR A 79 2.60 -14.73 5.02
N VAL A 80 2.98 -14.29 6.21
CA VAL A 80 4.07 -13.32 6.41
C VAL A 80 5.23 -13.96 7.16
N LEU A 81 6.46 -13.60 6.76
CA LEU A 81 7.65 -13.90 7.54
C LEU A 81 7.78 -12.84 8.62
N ILE A 82 7.60 -13.25 9.88
CA ILE A 82 7.83 -12.39 11.03
C ILE A 82 9.27 -12.62 11.49
N GLY A 83 10.14 -11.64 11.28
CA GLY A 83 11.48 -11.69 11.84
C GLY A 83 11.41 -11.60 13.36
N SER A 84 11.87 -12.63 14.07
CA SER A 84 12.15 -12.53 15.50
C SER A 84 13.48 -11.79 15.68
N LEU A 85 13.49 -10.74 16.49
CA LEU A 85 14.73 -10.20 17.03
C LEU A 85 15.32 -11.27 17.95
N ALA A 86 16.40 -11.92 17.51
CA ALA A 86 17.29 -12.68 18.38
C ALA A 86 18.23 -11.72 19.13
#